data_AF-A0A354B2T6-F1
#
_entry.id   AF-A0A354B2T6-F1
#
_cell.length_a   1.000
_cell.length_b   1.000
_cell.length_c   1.000
_cell.angle_alpha   90.00
_cell.angle_beta   90.00
_cell.angle_gamma   90.00
#
_symmetry.space_group_name_H-M   'P 1'
#
loop_
_entity.id
_entity.type
_entity.pdbx_description
1 polymer ?
#
loop_
_entity_poly.entity_id
_entity_poly.type
_entity_poly.pdbx_seq_one_letter_code
_entity_poly.pdbx_strand_id
1 'polypeptide(L)'
;MASKQPLFAFPLLGLLLAISGIAAGCQSRPGPDLLLLQRRQEQLELKLQQLEQKLNAPTPRGAADSAGKPPAGPVKSLTFRSGSADDRLRIYWADGSSSDLPCTKEQGTLVCG
;
A
#
# COMPACT_ATOMS: atom_id res chain seq x y z
N MET A 1 56.37 22.06 -67.11
CA MET A 1 55.03 21.49 -66.84
C MET A 1 55.05 20.84 -65.47
N ALA A 2 54.08 21.23 -64.61
CA ALA A 2 53.56 20.63 -63.36
C ALA A 2 54.52 19.80 -62.49
N SER A 3 54.98 20.23 -61.30
CA SER A 3 54.27 20.56 -60.04
C SER A 3 53.39 19.45 -59.48
N LYS A 4 53.77 18.88 -58.32
CA LYS A 4 52.93 18.82 -57.09
C LYS A 4 53.63 18.09 -55.93
N GLN A 5 53.83 18.82 -54.84
CA GLN A 5 53.68 18.33 -53.46
C GLN A 5 52.61 19.21 -52.80
N PRO A 6 52.25 19.00 -51.52
CA PRO A 6 51.76 17.81 -50.81
C PRO A 6 50.34 18.16 -50.25
N LEU A 7 49.79 17.45 -49.24
CA LEU A 7 49.12 18.04 -48.06
C LEU A 7 48.16 17.05 -47.33
N PHE A 8 48.50 16.78 -46.07
CA PHE A 8 47.63 16.73 -44.88
C PHE A 8 46.32 15.92 -44.92
N ALA A 9 46.44 14.65 -44.53
CA ALA A 9 45.31 13.77 -44.18
C ALA A 9 45.06 13.69 -42.66
N PHE A 10 44.98 14.84 -41.96
CA PHE A 10 44.60 14.89 -40.53
C PHE A 10 43.74 16.12 -40.17
N PRO A 11 42.49 16.27 -40.69
CA PRO A 11 41.55 17.24 -40.09
C PRO A 11 40.27 16.59 -39.55
N LEU A 12 40.06 15.27 -39.65
CA LEU A 12 38.78 14.66 -39.30
C LEU A 12 38.69 14.17 -37.83
N LEU A 13 39.80 13.79 -37.21
CA LEU A 13 39.78 13.22 -35.84
C LEU A 13 39.69 14.28 -34.72
N GLY A 14 40.11 15.52 -35.00
CA GLY A 14 40.07 16.60 -34.00
C GLY A 14 38.68 17.17 -33.75
N LEU A 15 37.78 17.09 -34.75
CA LEU A 15 36.45 17.70 -34.66
C LEU A 15 35.47 16.89 -33.79
N LEU A 16 35.66 15.57 -33.67
CA LEU A 16 34.82 14.71 -32.83
C LEU A 16 35.09 14.87 -31.33
N LEU A 17 36.34 15.15 -30.94
CA LEU A 17 36.72 15.39 -29.53
C LEU A 17 36.25 16.75 -28.98
N ALA A 18 36.02 17.73 -29.85
CA ALA A 18 35.55 19.06 -29.45
C ALA A 18 34.07 19.08 -29.06
N ILE A 19 33.24 18.15 -29.56
CA ILE A 19 31.80 18.10 -29.29
C ILE A 19 31.49 17.40 -27.96
N SER A 20 32.33 16.46 -27.52
CA SER A 20 32.18 15.76 -26.23
C SER A 20 32.49 16.62 -25.00
N GLY A 21 33.17 17.77 -25.16
CA GLY A 21 33.57 18.63 -24.04
C GLY A 21 32.46 19.53 -23.48
N ILE A 22 31.37 19.75 -24.23
CA ILE A 22 30.32 20.71 -23.84
C ILE A 22 29.23 20.05 -22.96
N ALA A 23 29.15 18.71 -22.93
CA ALA A 23 28.14 17.99 -22.15
C ALA A 23 28.52 17.78 -20.66
N ALA A 24 29.73 18.13 -20.23
CA ALA A 24 30.18 17.92 -18.85
C ALA A 24 29.80 19.07 -17.88
N GLY A 25 29.22 20.16 -18.37
CA GLY A 25 28.94 21.37 -17.59
C GLY A 25 27.57 21.46 -16.91
N CYS A 26 26.60 20.61 -17.28
CA CYS A 26 25.26 20.63 -16.68
C CYS A 26 25.15 19.60 -15.54
N GLN A 27 26.02 19.70 -14.53
CA GLN A 27 25.70 19.10 -13.23
C GLN A 27 24.67 19.98 -12.54
N SER A 28 23.38 19.72 -12.83
CA SER A 28 22.27 20.22 -12.01
C SER A 28 22.48 19.69 -10.60
N ARG A 29 23.10 20.50 -9.75
CA ARG A 29 23.23 20.23 -8.32
C ARG A 29 21.83 19.91 -7.82
N PRO A 30 21.59 18.73 -7.22
CA PRO A 30 20.29 18.44 -6.63
C PRO A 30 19.99 19.53 -5.62
N GLY A 31 18.96 20.33 -5.91
CA GLY A 31 18.55 21.41 -5.02
C GLY A 31 18.14 20.86 -3.66
N PRO A 32 18.14 21.69 -2.61
CA PRO A 32 17.66 21.28 -1.28
C PRO A 32 16.22 20.71 -1.35
N ASP A 33 15.42 21.15 -2.31
CA ASP A 33 14.07 20.64 -2.56
C ASP A 33 14.06 19.18 -3.07
N LEU A 34 15.03 18.80 -3.92
CA LEU A 34 15.15 17.42 -4.40
C LEU A 34 15.49 16.46 -3.25
N LEU A 35 16.39 16.89 -2.36
CA LEU A 35 16.74 16.12 -1.15
C LEU A 35 15.56 16.01 -0.17
N LEU A 36 14.75 17.06 -0.05
CA LEU A 36 13.56 17.06 0.80
C LEU A 36 12.47 16.12 0.25
N LEU A 37 12.27 16.12 -1.07
CA LEU A 37 11.35 15.19 -1.74
C LEU A 37 11.82 13.74 -1.58
N GLN A 38 13.10 13.47 -1.78
CA GLN A 38 13.67 12.15 -1.62
C GLN A 38 13.50 11.62 -0.19
N ARG A 39 13.77 12.45 0.83
CA ARG A 39 13.53 12.08 2.24
C ARG A 39 12.05 11.80 2.53
N ARG A 40 11.12 12.58 1.95
CA ARG A 40 9.68 12.32 2.10
C ARG A 40 9.28 11.00 1.46
N GLN A 41 9.84 10.68 0.31
CA GLN A 41 9.57 9.44 -0.40
C GLN A 41 10.04 8.23 0.40
N GLU A 42 11.28 8.25 0.91
CA GLU A 42 11.81 7.20 1.80
C GLU A 42 10.94 7.02 3.05
N GLN A 43 10.48 8.12 3.65
CA GLN A 43 9.59 8.06 4.81
C GLN A 43 8.22 7.45 4.48
N LEU A 44 7.68 7.71 3.29
CA LEU A 44 6.43 7.12 2.83
C LEU A 44 6.58 5.63 2.57
N GLU A 45 7.68 5.21 1.92
CA GLU A 45 7.98 3.81 1.64
C GLU A 45 8.08 2.99 2.94
N LEU A 46 8.78 3.51 3.95
CA LEU A 46 8.87 2.87 5.26
C LEU A 46 7.50 2.73 5.94
N LYS A 47 6.65 3.76 5.86
CA LYS A 47 5.29 3.70 6.42
C LYS A 47 4.44 2.68 5.68
N LEU A 48 4.52 2.63 4.34
CA LEU A 48 3.81 1.63 3.55
C LEU A 48 4.24 0.22 3.93
N GLN A 49 5.54 -0.05 4.01
CA GLN A 49 6.05 -1.36 4.46
C GLN A 49 5.55 -1.74 5.85
N GLN A 50 5.53 -0.77 6.79
CA GLN A 50 4.98 -1.01 8.13
C GLN A 50 3.47 -1.31 8.09
N LEU A 51 2.71 -0.64 7.22
CA LEU A 51 1.28 -0.88 7.07
C LEU A 51 1.02 -2.25 6.43
N GLU A 52 1.73 -2.58 5.36
CA GLU A 52 1.68 -3.89 4.71
C GLU A 52 2.05 -5.00 5.70
N GLN A 53 3.10 -4.80 6.49
CA GLN A 53 3.49 -5.76 7.52
C GLN A 53 2.42 -5.88 8.61
N LYS A 54 1.72 -4.81 8.98
CA LYS A 54 0.61 -4.88 9.96
C LYS A 54 -0.63 -5.57 9.41
N LEU A 55 -0.91 -5.41 8.11
CA LEU A 55 -2.03 -6.06 7.43
C LEU A 55 -1.75 -7.55 7.17
N ASN A 56 -0.52 -7.88 6.80
CA ASN A 56 -0.06 -9.25 6.55
C ASN A 56 0.39 -9.96 7.83
N ALA A 57 0.69 -9.23 8.90
CA ALA A 57 0.82 -9.83 10.21
C ALA A 57 -0.50 -10.53 10.47
N PRO A 58 -0.50 -11.83 10.81
CA PRO A 58 -1.69 -12.45 11.31
C PRO A 58 -2.10 -11.62 12.52
N THR A 59 -3.16 -10.82 12.39
CA THR A 59 -3.93 -10.29 13.51
C THR A 59 -4.03 -11.46 14.49
N PRO A 60 -3.79 -11.29 15.80
CA PRO A 60 -4.04 -12.36 16.74
C PRO A 60 -5.45 -12.88 16.45
N ARG A 61 -5.54 -14.05 15.79
CA ARG A 61 -6.79 -14.78 15.56
C ARG A 61 -7.15 -15.27 16.94
N GLY A 62 -7.78 -14.42 17.73
CA GLY A 62 -7.73 -14.63 19.17
C GLY A 62 -8.27 -13.46 19.96
N ALA A 63 -9.48 -13.04 19.63
CA ALA A 63 -10.38 -12.53 20.65
C ALA A 63 -11.80 -13.08 20.49
N ALA A 64 -11.95 -14.22 19.81
CA ALA A 64 -13.01 -15.15 20.18
C ALA A 64 -12.48 -15.89 21.41
N ASP A 65 -12.98 -15.49 22.57
CA ASP A 65 -12.78 -16.25 23.79
C ASP A 65 -13.38 -17.65 23.56
N SER A 66 -12.60 -18.71 23.82
CA SER A 66 -13.06 -20.11 23.74
C SER A 66 -14.26 -20.39 24.66
N ALA A 67 -14.62 -19.42 25.52
CA ALA A 67 -15.81 -19.41 26.35
C ALA A 67 -17.13 -19.08 25.61
N GLY A 68 -17.14 -19.03 24.27
CA GLY A 68 -18.38 -18.79 23.49
C GLY A 68 -18.77 -17.33 23.35
N LYS A 69 -17.84 -16.40 23.66
CA LYS A 69 -18.08 -14.97 23.50
C LYS A 69 -17.95 -14.58 22.01
N PRO A 70 -18.86 -13.75 21.46
CA PRO A 70 -18.73 -13.28 20.08
C PRO A 70 -17.34 -12.65 19.83
N PRO A 71 -16.74 -12.91 18.66
CA PRO A 71 -15.37 -12.50 18.36
C PRO A 71 -15.22 -10.99 18.52
N ALA A 72 -14.22 -10.57 19.29
CA ALA A 72 -13.96 -9.15 19.48
C ALA A 72 -13.37 -8.56 18.19
N GLY A 73 -14.25 -8.02 17.35
CA GLY A 73 -13.91 -7.37 16.09
C GLY A 73 -15.04 -6.46 15.62
N PRO A 74 -14.78 -5.55 14.67
CA PRO A 74 -15.82 -4.69 14.12
C PRO A 74 -16.88 -5.53 13.40
N VAL A 75 -18.15 -5.16 13.58
CA VAL A 75 -19.28 -5.78 12.87
C VAL A 75 -19.24 -5.34 11.42
N LYS A 76 -19.26 -6.31 10.49
CA LYS A 76 -19.34 -6.07 9.06
C LYS A 76 -20.78 -5.83 8.62
N SER A 77 -21.70 -6.68 9.08
CA SER A 77 -23.12 -6.58 8.78
C SER A 77 -23.94 -7.40 9.77
N LEU A 78 -25.23 -7.08 9.91
CA LEU A 78 -26.18 -7.85 10.72
C LEU A 78 -27.42 -8.22 9.90
N THR A 79 -28.04 -9.34 10.24
CA THR A 79 -29.32 -9.78 9.67
C THR A 79 -30.23 -10.18 10.80
N PHE A 80 -31.40 -9.56 10.86
CA PHE A 80 -32.43 -9.86 11.84
C PHE A 80 -33.62 -10.51 11.14
N ARG A 81 -34.02 -11.69 11.60
CA ARG A 81 -35.21 -12.41 11.14
C ARG A 81 -36.23 -12.40 12.26
N SER A 82 -37.39 -11.81 12.00
CA SER A 82 -38.51 -11.71 12.93
C SER A 82 -39.82 -12.17 12.33
N GLY A 83 -40.78 -12.53 13.19
CA GLY A 83 -42.12 -12.93 12.78
C GLY A 83 -42.21 -14.38 12.31
N SER A 84 -41.23 -15.22 12.70
CA SER A 84 -41.25 -16.65 12.45
C SER A 84 -41.28 -17.44 13.77
N ALA A 85 -41.33 -18.77 13.69
CA ALA A 85 -41.23 -19.62 14.89
C ALA A 85 -39.82 -19.59 15.53
N ASP A 86 -38.82 -19.07 14.81
CA ASP A 86 -37.41 -19.03 15.22
C ASP A 86 -36.82 -17.65 14.84
N ASP A 87 -37.11 -16.65 15.68
CA ASP A 87 -36.56 -15.31 15.53
C ASP A 87 -35.06 -15.32 15.86
N ARG A 88 -34.23 -14.74 14.98
CA ARG A 88 -32.77 -14.85 15.06
C ARG A 88 -32.04 -13.58 14.64
N LEU A 89 -30.94 -13.32 15.31
CA LEU A 89 -29.96 -12.28 14.98
C LEU A 89 -28.65 -12.93 14.55
N ARG A 90 -28.32 -12.81 13.26
CA ARG A 90 -27.03 -13.24 12.73
C ARG A 90 -26.09 -12.04 12.57
N ILE A 91 -24.91 -12.14 13.16
CA ILE A 91 -23.86 -11.11 13.08
C ILE A 91 -22.73 -11.62 12.20
N TYR A 92 -22.32 -10.84 11.20
CA TYR A 92 -21.15 -11.12 10.38
C TYR A 92 -20.02 -10.19 10.80
N TRP A 93 -18.89 -10.76 11.17
CA TRP A 93 -17.74 -10.03 11.67
C TRP A 93 -16.76 -9.70 10.55
N ALA A 94 -15.91 -8.68 10.76
CA ALA A 94 -14.92 -8.28 9.76
C ALA A 94 -13.83 -9.34 9.51
N ASP A 95 -13.62 -10.26 10.45
CA ASP A 95 -12.69 -11.39 10.31
C ASP A 95 -13.26 -12.55 9.47
N GLY A 96 -14.52 -12.45 9.02
CA GLY A 96 -15.21 -13.47 8.22
C GLY A 96 -15.98 -14.50 9.04
N SER A 97 -15.89 -14.47 10.37
CA SER A 97 -16.70 -15.33 11.23
C SER A 97 -18.15 -14.83 11.33
N SER A 98 -19.03 -15.65 11.89
CA SER A 98 -20.43 -15.27 12.13
C SER A 98 -20.97 -15.78 13.47
N SER A 99 -21.83 -14.99 14.12
CA SER A 99 -22.52 -15.36 15.36
C SER A 99 -24.01 -15.60 15.14
N ASP A 100 -24.45 -16.72 15.70
CA ASP A 100 -25.72 -17.43 15.59
C ASP A 100 -26.80 -17.18 16.67
N LEU A 101 -27.33 -15.97 16.92
CA LEU A 101 -28.05 -15.70 18.18
C LEU A 101 -29.58 -15.96 18.09
N PRO A 102 -30.13 -16.92 18.85
CA PRO A 102 -31.57 -17.07 19.00
C PRO A 102 -32.16 -15.87 19.77
N CYS A 103 -33.36 -15.45 19.39
CA CYS A 103 -34.05 -14.35 20.05
C CYS A 103 -35.31 -14.85 20.76
N THR A 104 -35.51 -14.43 22.01
CA THR A 104 -36.76 -14.64 22.75
C THR A 104 -37.41 -13.30 23.09
N LYS A 105 -38.73 -13.32 23.24
CA LYS A 105 -39.52 -12.13 23.60
C LYS A 105 -39.88 -12.20 25.08
N GLU A 106 -39.12 -11.48 25.90
CA GLU A 106 -39.32 -11.39 27.34
C GLU A 106 -40.03 -10.08 27.68
N GLN A 107 -41.25 -10.17 28.23
CA GLN A 107 -42.02 -9.00 28.68
C GLN A 107 -42.15 -7.87 27.62
N GLY A 108 -42.29 -8.25 26.35
CA GLY A 108 -42.42 -7.28 25.24
C GLY A 108 -41.10 -6.77 24.67
N THR A 109 -39.96 -7.09 25.28
CA THR A 109 -38.62 -6.78 24.77
C THR A 109 -38.03 -8.00 24.08
N LEU A 110 -37.44 -7.81 22.91
CA LEU A 110 -36.74 -8.89 22.22
C LEU A 110 -35.28 -8.93 22.68
N VAL A 111 -34.84 -10.10 23.14
CA VAL A 111 -33.49 -10.34 23.64
C VAL A 111 -32.87 -11.44 22.80
N CYS A 112 -31.65 -11.22 22.28
CA CYS A 112 -30.92 -12.21 21.48
C CYS A 112 -29.57 -12.49 22.14
N GLY A 113 -29.25 -13.76 22.38
CA GLY A 113 -28.05 -14.14 23.13
C GLY A 113 -27.81 -15.64 23.19
#